data_AF-I3IE58-F1
#
_entry.id   AF-I3IE58-F1
#
_cell.length_a   1.000
_cell.length_b   1.000
_cell.length_c   1.000
_cell.angle_alpha   90.00
_cell.angle_beta   90.00
_cell.angle_gamma   90.00
#
_symmetry.space_group_name_H-M   'P 1'
#
loop_
_entity.id
_entity.type
_entity.pdbx_description
1 polymer ?
#
loop_
_entity_poly.entity_id
_entity_poly.type
_entity_poly.pdbx_seq_one_letter_code
_entity_poly.pdbx_strand_id
1 'polypeptide(L)'
;MLVWLKRVFLGLSASALCTSALAQTNDFTLADWPTTAAPLKPVYVKAIMEQAGIHRVSFSRDTAFYVTALDSFAHLAQEKNYRPYLKTSVAQNLATLAVVHCDWNNGVEPWEFAQKYLGAEQLALLQTHYPDAITKLRKNCE
;
A
#
# COMPACT_ATOMS: atom_id res chain seq x y z
N MET A 1 -33.61 43.29 -0.96
CA MET A 1 -33.58 41.87 -1.38
C MET A 1 -32.17 41.47 -1.83
N LEU A 2 -31.17 41.45 -0.94
CA LEU A 2 -29.78 41.17 -1.34
C LEU A 2 -28.91 40.61 -0.20
N VAL A 3 -29.50 39.88 0.76
CA VAL A 3 -28.75 39.31 1.90
C VAL A 3 -28.86 37.78 1.98
N TRP A 4 -29.67 37.15 1.13
CA TRP A 4 -30.01 35.72 1.25
C TRP A 4 -29.24 34.75 0.34
N LEU A 5 -28.27 35.22 -0.45
CA LEU A 5 -27.52 34.35 -1.40
C LEU A 5 -26.07 34.01 -0.99
N LYS A 6 -25.57 34.51 0.14
CA LYS A 6 -24.17 34.27 0.56
C LYS A 6 -23.94 33.10 1.52
N ARG A 7 -24.99 32.36 1.91
CA ARG A 7 -24.87 31.31 2.94
C ARG A 7 -24.81 29.86 2.43
N VAL A 8 -24.94 29.63 1.13
CA VAL A 8 -24.95 28.25 0.58
C VAL A 8 -23.55 27.78 0.11
N PHE A 9 -22.58 28.68 -0.05
CA PHE A 9 -21.27 28.34 -0.65
C PHE A 9 -20.14 28.00 0.34
N LEU A 10 -20.43 27.94 1.64
CA LEU A 10 -19.41 27.69 2.69
C LEU A 10 -19.58 26.32 3.38
N GLY A 11 -20.42 25.44 2.85
CA GLY A 11 -20.78 24.16 3.48
C GLY A 11 -20.30 22.90 2.75
N LEU A 12 -19.49 23.00 1.69
CA LEU A 12 -19.10 21.82 0.89
C LEU A 12 -17.59 21.51 0.85
N SER A 13 -16.75 22.27 1.58
CA SER A 13 -15.29 22.11 1.52
C SER A 13 -14.70 21.33 2.69
N ALA A 14 -15.51 20.93 3.67
CA ALA A 14 -15.03 20.28 4.90
C ALA A 14 -15.15 18.73 4.88
N SER A 15 -15.81 18.15 3.88
CA SER A 15 -16.02 16.69 3.81
C SER A 15 -14.89 15.91 3.13
N ALA A 16 -13.89 16.60 2.55
CA ALA A 16 -12.81 15.96 1.79
C ALA A 16 -11.50 15.75 2.57
N LEU A 17 -11.40 16.25 3.80
CA LEU A 17 -10.13 16.27 4.57
C LEU A 17 -10.04 15.19 5.67
N CYS A 18 -11.11 14.43 5.95
CA CYS A 18 -11.07 13.41 7.01
C CYS A 18 -10.62 12.02 6.53
N THR A 19 -10.56 11.75 5.23
CA THR A 19 -10.15 10.42 4.73
C THR A 19 -8.64 10.19 4.78
N SER A 20 -7.84 11.24 4.97
CA SER A 20 -6.37 11.14 4.99
C SER A 20 -5.80 10.73 6.36
N ALA A 21 -6.56 10.87 7.45
CA ALA A 21 -6.06 10.62 8.80
C ALA A 21 -5.96 9.12 9.15
N LEU A 22 -6.87 8.29 8.60
CA LEU A 22 -6.87 6.83 8.87
C LEU A 22 -5.74 6.08 8.14
N ALA A 23 -5.18 6.67 7.08
CA ALA A 23 -4.05 6.08 6.36
C ALA A 23 -2.70 6.26 7.08
N GLN A 24 -2.64 7.15 8.09
CA GLN A 24 -1.39 7.53 8.77
C GLN A 24 -1.25 6.94 10.19
N THR A 25 -2.29 6.35 10.77
CA THR A 25 -2.15 5.62 12.03
C THR A 25 -1.86 4.14 11.75
N ASN A 26 -1.03 3.49 12.56
CA ASN A 26 -0.76 2.04 12.48
C ASN A 26 -2.01 1.18 12.76
N ASP A 27 -3.19 1.79 12.88
CA ASP A 27 -4.45 1.15 13.24
C ASP A 27 -5.15 0.52 12.03
N PHE A 28 -4.79 0.91 10.80
CA PHE A 28 -5.31 0.29 9.58
C PHE A 28 -4.38 -0.81 9.08
N THR A 29 -4.70 -2.05 9.44
CA THR A 29 -3.87 -3.23 9.21
C THR A 29 -4.35 -4.06 8.02
N LEU A 30 -3.53 -5.01 7.55
CA LEU A 30 -3.94 -5.92 6.47
C LEU A 30 -5.17 -6.76 6.86
N ALA A 31 -5.40 -7.01 8.15
CA ALA A 31 -6.60 -7.71 8.62
C ALA A 31 -7.90 -6.91 8.34
N ASP A 32 -7.83 -5.59 8.30
CA ASP A 32 -8.96 -4.69 8.04
C ASP A 32 -9.23 -4.49 6.53
N TRP A 33 -8.25 -4.86 5.70
CA TRP A 33 -8.32 -4.64 4.26
C TRP A 33 -9.51 -5.33 3.58
N PRO A 34 -9.84 -6.61 3.87
CA PRO A 34 -10.95 -7.29 3.20
C PRO A 34 -12.33 -6.70 3.51
N THR A 35 -12.51 -6.09 4.69
CA THR A 35 -13.77 -5.46 5.10
C THR A 35 -13.86 -3.99 4.68
N THR A 36 -12.78 -3.43 4.15
CA THR A 36 -12.76 -2.07 3.62
C THR A 36 -13.66 -1.95 2.40
N ALA A 37 -14.55 -0.94 2.39
CA ALA A 37 -15.44 -0.69 1.26
C ALA A 37 -14.65 -0.52 -0.05
N ALA A 38 -15.07 -1.23 -1.11
CA ALA A 38 -14.35 -1.26 -2.39
C ALA A 38 -14.02 0.14 -2.97
N PRO A 39 -14.90 1.16 -2.89
CA PRO A 39 -14.58 2.50 -3.38
C PRO A 39 -13.47 3.22 -2.60
N LEU A 40 -13.21 2.81 -1.35
CA LEU A 40 -12.17 3.42 -0.51
C LEU A 40 -10.78 2.82 -0.75
N LYS A 41 -10.70 1.58 -1.23
CA LYS A 41 -9.42 0.89 -1.47
C LYS A 41 -8.48 1.68 -2.40
N PRO A 42 -8.92 2.19 -3.57
CA PRO A 42 -8.08 3.03 -4.41
C PRO A 42 -7.65 4.34 -3.74
N VAL A 43 -8.52 4.94 -2.90
CA VAL A 43 -8.22 6.18 -2.17
C VAL A 43 -7.07 5.96 -1.18
N TYR A 44 -7.13 4.87 -0.41
CA TYR A 44 -6.06 4.52 0.53
C TYR A 44 -4.74 4.22 -0.17
N VAL A 45 -4.76 3.40 -1.22
CA VAL A 45 -3.56 3.07 -2.00
C VAL A 45 -2.92 4.35 -2.56
N LYS A 46 -3.72 5.23 -3.17
CA LYS A 46 -3.23 6.50 -3.70
C LYS A 46 -2.61 7.37 -2.61
N ALA A 47 -3.26 7.51 -1.45
CA ALA A 47 -2.73 8.27 -0.33
C ALA A 47 -1.40 7.71 0.20
N ILE A 48 -1.25 6.38 0.26
CA ILE A 48 -0.01 5.72 0.66
C ILE A 48 1.10 5.98 -0.36
N MET A 49 0.81 5.85 -1.66
CA MET A 49 1.77 6.11 -2.73
C MET A 49 2.23 7.57 -2.74
N GLU A 50 1.31 8.52 -2.56
CA GLU A 50 1.61 9.95 -2.44
C GLU A 50 2.51 10.24 -1.22
N GLN A 51 2.19 9.63 -0.07
CA GLN A 51 3.00 9.76 1.14
C GLN A 51 4.42 9.18 0.94
N ALA A 52 4.54 8.04 0.29
CA ALA A 52 5.84 7.45 -0.04
C ALA A 52 6.64 8.31 -1.03
N GLY A 53 5.97 9.03 -1.94
CA GLY A 53 6.57 10.03 -2.81
C GLY A 53 7.29 11.16 -2.06
N ILE A 54 6.77 11.59 -0.92
CA ILE A 54 7.44 12.57 -0.03
C ILE A 54 8.81 12.04 0.43
N HIS A 55 8.93 10.71 0.59
CA HIS A 55 10.17 10.02 0.96
C HIS A 55 11.01 9.60 -0.25
N ARG A 56 10.79 10.21 -1.43
CA ARG A 56 11.51 9.93 -2.69
C ARG A 56 11.38 8.49 -3.20
N VAL A 57 10.26 7.85 -2.87
CA VAL A 57 9.89 6.56 -3.45
C VAL A 57 8.94 6.80 -4.61
N SER A 58 9.26 6.28 -5.79
CA SER A 58 8.35 6.34 -6.95
C SER A 58 7.83 4.96 -7.32
N PHE A 59 6.60 4.94 -7.83
CA PHE A 59 5.89 3.75 -8.31
C PHE A 59 5.58 3.92 -9.80
N SER A 60 5.70 2.86 -10.58
CA SER A 60 5.33 2.83 -12.00
C SER A 60 4.01 2.07 -12.23
N ARG A 61 3.61 1.22 -11.30
CA ARG A 61 2.32 0.51 -11.33
C ARG A 61 1.19 1.44 -10.92
N ASP A 62 0.03 1.19 -11.49
CA ASP A 62 -1.17 1.93 -11.14
C ASP A 62 -1.76 1.49 -9.78
N THR A 63 -2.69 2.29 -9.28
CA THR A 63 -3.43 2.01 -8.05
C THR A 63 -4.21 0.69 -8.12
N ALA A 64 -4.72 0.31 -9.29
CA ALA A 64 -5.54 -0.89 -9.44
C ALA A 64 -4.73 -2.17 -9.19
N PHE A 65 -3.49 -2.21 -9.69
CA PHE A 65 -2.54 -3.27 -9.41
C PHE A 65 -2.38 -3.50 -7.89
N TYR A 66 -2.15 -2.44 -7.12
CA TYR A 66 -1.93 -2.55 -5.68
C TYR A 66 -3.18 -2.93 -4.90
N VAL A 67 -4.36 -2.50 -5.33
CA VAL A 67 -5.63 -2.97 -4.74
C VAL A 67 -5.75 -4.49 -4.91
N THR A 68 -5.54 -5.01 -6.13
CA THR A 68 -5.60 -6.45 -6.41
C THR A 68 -4.52 -7.24 -5.67
N ALA A 69 -3.30 -6.69 -5.59
CA ALA A 69 -2.19 -7.32 -4.89
C ALA A 69 -2.45 -7.40 -3.37
N LEU A 70 -2.97 -6.33 -2.77
CA LEU A 70 -3.36 -6.31 -1.36
C LEU A 70 -4.55 -7.24 -1.07
N ASP A 71 -5.55 -7.31 -1.97
CA ASP A 71 -6.67 -8.26 -1.85
C ASP A 71 -6.16 -9.70 -1.83
N SER A 72 -5.29 -10.05 -2.79
CA SER A 72 -4.69 -11.38 -2.88
C SER A 72 -3.84 -11.69 -1.66
N PHE A 73 -3.05 -10.73 -1.19
CA PHE A 73 -2.15 -10.92 -0.06
C PHE A 73 -2.90 -11.02 1.26
N ALA A 74 -3.94 -10.22 1.47
CA ALA A 74 -4.80 -10.31 2.64
C ALA A 74 -5.50 -11.67 2.71
N HIS A 75 -6.05 -12.16 1.59
CA HIS A 75 -6.64 -13.50 1.50
C HIS A 75 -5.64 -14.58 1.88
N LEU A 76 -4.45 -14.57 1.27
CA LEU A 76 -3.38 -15.51 1.58
C LEU A 76 -2.99 -15.47 3.07
N ALA A 77 -2.77 -14.28 3.62
CA ALA A 77 -2.36 -14.10 5.01
C ALA A 77 -3.42 -14.62 5.99
N GLN A 78 -4.70 -14.49 5.65
CA GLN A 78 -5.81 -15.06 6.42
C GLN A 78 -5.83 -16.59 6.32
N GLU A 79 -5.79 -17.16 5.12
CA GLU A 79 -5.82 -18.61 4.89
C GLU A 79 -4.66 -19.34 5.58
N LYS A 80 -3.46 -18.75 5.54
CA LYS A 80 -2.25 -19.33 6.15
C LYS A 80 -2.04 -18.89 7.60
N ASN A 81 -2.94 -18.08 8.14
CA ASN A 81 -2.84 -17.50 9.49
C ASN A 81 -1.49 -16.81 9.73
N TYR A 82 -0.99 -16.06 8.74
CA TYR A 82 0.24 -15.28 8.83
C TYR A 82 0.03 -14.02 9.67
N ARG A 83 -0.05 -14.21 10.98
CA ARG A 83 -0.32 -13.18 11.98
C ARG A 83 0.59 -11.94 11.90
N PRO A 84 1.90 -12.04 11.58
CA PRO A 84 2.73 -10.85 11.41
C PRO A 84 2.16 -9.90 10.34
N TYR A 85 1.91 -10.40 9.13
CA TYR A 85 1.36 -9.59 8.03
C TYR A 85 -0.03 -9.03 8.32
N LEU A 86 -0.89 -9.84 8.96
CA LEU A 86 -2.24 -9.40 9.34
C LEU A 86 -2.23 -8.21 10.29
N LYS A 87 -1.21 -8.09 11.15
CA LYS A 87 -1.06 -6.97 12.11
C LYS A 87 -0.27 -5.80 11.54
N THR A 88 0.50 -6.03 10.48
CA THR A 88 1.26 -5.00 9.78
C THR A 88 0.30 -4.04 9.08
N SER A 89 0.65 -2.75 9.05
CA SER A 89 -0.20 -1.73 8.40
C SER A 89 -0.37 -2.01 6.90
N VAL A 90 -1.48 -1.56 6.32
CA VAL A 90 -1.70 -1.69 4.87
C VAL A 90 -0.57 -1.01 4.09
N ALA A 91 -0.06 0.12 4.59
CA ALA A 91 1.05 0.85 3.98
C ALA A 91 2.34 0.02 3.92
N GLN A 92 2.71 -0.67 5.00
CA GLN A 92 3.90 -1.52 5.04
C GLN A 92 3.75 -2.78 4.18
N ASN A 93 2.53 -3.35 4.11
CA ASN A 93 2.25 -4.46 3.19
C ASN A 93 2.31 -4.02 1.73
N LEU A 94 1.81 -2.82 1.39
CA LEU A 94 1.96 -2.23 0.06
C LEU A 94 3.43 -2.02 -0.30
N ALA A 95 4.23 -1.48 0.62
CA ALA A 95 5.68 -1.33 0.43
C ALA A 95 6.35 -2.68 0.17
N THR A 96 6.01 -3.71 0.95
CA THR A 96 6.49 -5.08 0.71
C THR A 96 6.14 -5.57 -0.70
N LEU A 97 4.89 -5.40 -1.12
CA LEU A 97 4.45 -5.79 -2.46
C LEU A 97 5.17 -4.99 -3.56
N ALA A 98 5.36 -3.69 -3.37
CA ALA A 98 6.10 -2.85 -4.32
C ALA A 98 7.56 -3.30 -4.46
N VAL A 99 8.23 -3.64 -3.36
CA VAL A 99 9.60 -4.18 -3.38
C VAL A 99 9.62 -5.52 -4.13
N VAL A 100 8.74 -6.45 -3.77
CA VAL A 100 8.67 -7.79 -4.40
C VAL A 100 8.40 -7.70 -5.90
N HIS A 101 7.57 -6.75 -6.32
CA HIS A 101 7.17 -6.56 -7.71
C HIS A 101 8.05 -5.57 -8.48
N CYS A 102 9.25 -5.24 -7.96
CA CYS A 102 10.21 -4.38 -8.66
C CYS A 102 9.69 -2.97 -8.95
N ASP A 103 8.82 -2.45 -8.09
CA ASP A 103 8.19 -1.14 -8.25
C ASP A 103 8.47 -0.18 -7.09
N TRP A 104 9.42 -0.54 -6.23
CA TRP A 104 9.95 0.34 -5.21
C TRP A 104 11.25 0.97 -5.70
N ASN A 105 11.17 2.19 -6.23
CA ASN A 105 12.36 2.92 -6.67
C ASN A 105 12.72 4.02 -5.66
N ASN A 106 13.85 3.83 -4.98
CA ASN A 106 14.43 4.77 -4.02
C ASN A 106 15.91 5.08 -4.31
N GLY A 107 16.41 4.70 -5.50
CA GLY A 107 17.81 4.87 -5.90
C GLY A 107 18.79 3.86 -5.31
N VAL A 108 18.33 2.82 -4.61
CA VAL A 108 19.13 1.67 -4.17
C VAL A 108 18.86 0.49 -5.09
N GLU A 109 19.87 -0.36 -5.32
CA GLU A 109 19.69 -1.60 -6.08
C GLU A 109 18.54 -2.46 -5.50
N PRO A 110 17.60 -2.93 -6.32
CA PRO A 110 16.37 -3.56 -5.83
C PRO A 110 16.63 -4.77 -4.93
N TRP A 111 17.57 -5.64 -5.28
CA TRP A 111 17.87 -6.83 -4.49
C TRP A 111 18.51 -6.47 -3.15
N GLU A 112 19.48 -5.55 -3.14
CA GLU A 112 20.13 -5.09 -1.91
C GLU A 112 19.11 -4.48 -0.95
N PHE A 113 18.24 -3.60 -1.46
CA PHE A 113 17.19 -3.00 -0.65
C PHE A 113 16.25 -4.06 -0.08
N ALA A 114 15.80 -5.01 -0.91
CA ALA A 114 14.89 -6.06 -0.48
C ALA A 114 15.49 -6.94 0.63
N GLN A 115 16.77 -7.30 0.53
CA GLN A 115 17.46 -8.07 1.57
C GLN A 115 17.50 -7.32 2.90
N LYS A 116 17.76 -6.02 2.88
CA LYS A 116 17.81 -5.17 4.08
C LYS A 116 16.44 -4.90 4.67
N TYR A 117 15.44 -4.65 3.82
CA TYR A 117 14.09 -4.24 4.23
C TYR A 117 13.25 -5.42 4.72
N LEU A 118 13.32 -6.56 4.01
CA LEU A 118 12.49 -7.74 4.29
C LEU A 118 13.22 -8.80 5.11
N GLY A 119 14.55 -8.93 4.93
CA GLY A 119 15.32 -9.99 5.56
C GLY A 119 15.08 -11.38 4.93
N ALA A 120 15.92 -12.34 5.34
CA ALA A 120 15.97 -13.65 4.69
C ALA A 120 14.70 -14.49 4.90
N GLU A 121 14.13 -14.49 6.10
CA GLU A 121 12.92 -15.26 6.41
C GLU A 121 11.70 -14.78 5.62
N GLN A 122 11.52 -13.46 5.55
CA GLN A 122 10.42 -12.86 4.84
C GLN A 122 10.54 -13.10 3.34
N LEU A 123 11.75 -12.97 2.78
CA LEU A 123 12.02 -13.28 1.37
C LEU A 123 11.77 -14.75 1.04
N ALA A 124 12.11 -15.68 1.94
CA ALA A 124 11.84 -17.10 1.75
C ALA A 124 10.34 -17.41 1.76
N LEU A 125 9.59 -16.79 2.67
CA LEU A 125 8.13 -16.88 2.68
C LEU A 125 7.52 -16.33 1.39
N LEU A 126 7.92 -15.11 0.98
CA LEU A 126 7.42 -14.46 -0.22
C LEU A 126 7.79 -15.22 -1.50
N GLN A 127 8.95 -15.88 -1.56
CA GLN A 127 9.36 -16.74 -2.68
C GLN A 127 8.37 -17.90 -2.93
N THR A 128 7.69 -18.39 -1.89
CA THR A 128 6.70 -19.46 -2.02
C THR A 128 5.43 -18.98 -2.74
N HIS A 129 5.12 -17.69 -2.65
CA HIS A 129 3.87 -17.10 -3.15
C HIS A 129 4.05 -16.24 -4.40
N TYR A 130 5.23 -15.62 -4.55
CA TYR A 130 5.59 -14.76 -5.66
C TYR A 130 6.89 -15.23 -6.31
N PRO A 131 6.99 -16.49 -6.78
CA PRO A 131 8.26 -17.08 -7.18
C PRO A 131 8.92 -16.34 -8.35
N ASP A 132 8.13 -15.92 -9.33
CA ASP A 132 8.61 -15.20 -10.50
C ASP A 132 9.06 -13.78 -10.13
N ALA A 133 8.29 -13.10 -9.26
CA ALA A 133 8.61 -11.75 -8.83
C ALA A 133 9.91 -11.73 -8.01
N ILE A 134 10.09 -12.67 -7.07
CA ILE A 134 11.33 -12.77 -6.30
C ILE A 134 12.51 -13.19 -7.20
N THR A 135 12.30 -14.08 -8.17
CA THR A 135 13.35 -14.46 -9.14
C THR A 135 13.81 -13.25 -9.94
N LYS A 136 12.88 -12.41 -10.40
CA LYS A 136 13.18 -11.17 -11.08
C LYS A 136 13.87 -10.15 -10.16
N LEU A 137 13.39 -10.00 -8.93
CA LEU A 137 13.99 -9.12 -7.92
C LEU A 137 15.44 -9.48 -7.61
N ARG A 138 15.78 -10.78 -7.52
CA ARG A 138 17.16 -11.27 -7.35
C ARG A 138 18.10 -10.91 -8.49
N LYS A 139 17.56 -10.60 -9.66
CA LYS A 139 18.28 -10.11 -10.84
C LYS A 139 18.18 -8.59 -10.97
N ASN A 140 17.96 -7.87 -9.86
CA ASN A 140 17.79 -6.42 -9.85
C ASN A 140 16.73 -5.90 -10.82
N CYS A 141 15.67 -6.69 -10.99
CA CYS A 141 14.53 -6.33 -11.81
C CYS A 141 14.78 -6.28 -13.33
N GLU A 142 15.87 -6.91 -13.78
CA GLU A 142 16.15 -7.22 -15.20
C GLU A 142 15.19 -8.28 -15.77
#